data_AF-A0A1A8Q8E8-F1
#
_entry.id   AF-A0A1A8Q8E8-F1
#
_cell.length_a   1.000
_cell.length_b   1.000
_cell.length_c   1.000
_cell.angle_alpha   90.00
_cell.angle_beta   90.00
_cell.angle_gamma   90.00
#
_symmetry.space_group_name_H-M   'P 1'
#
loop_
_entity.id
_entity.type
_entity.pdbx_description
1 polymer ?
#
loop_
_entity_poly.entity_id
_entity_poly.type
_entity_poly.pdbx_seq_one_letter_code
_entity_poly.pdbx_strand_id
1 'polypeptide(L)'
;KDPPKGMIPPGTQMVKPKAEPQPSKVRKFVSRDSAGLRVRSHPSLQSEQIGTVHVNGTITFTDEIHNDDGVWLRLNDETVKKYVPSMNGYTEAWCLSFNQHLGRNLLVPAEVVNSEGTW
;
A
#
# COMPACT_ATOMS: atom_id res chain seq x y z
N LYS A 1 -50.78 32.21 21.29
CA LYS A 1 -50.58 31.05 20.41
C LYS A 1 -50.55 31.57 18.98
N ASP A 2 -49.36 31.78 18.42
CA ASP A 2 -49.06 31.78 16.98
C ASP A 2 -47.54 31.51 16.83
N PRO A 3 -47.11 30.68 15.87
CA PRO A 3 -45.74 30.17 15.82
C PRO A 3 -44.82 31.07 14.96
N PRO A 4 -43.50 31.15 15.24
CA PRO A 4 -42.58 31.71 14.26
C PRO A 4 -42.43 30.73 13.10
N LYS A 5 -42.89 31.15 11.92
CA LYS A 5 -42.54 30.54 10.64
C LYS A 5 -41.10 30.92 10.29
N GLY A 6 -40.32 29.91 9.93
CA GLY A 6 -39.25 30.05 8.95
C GLY A 6 -37.84 29.85 9.49
N MET A 7 -37.39 28.60 9.51
CA MET A 7 -36.00 28.28 9.15
C MET A 7 -36.03 27.03 8.27
N ILE A 8 -35.63 27.20 7.01
CA ILE A 8 -35.36 26.11 6.06
C ILE A 8 -33.90 25.67 6.30
N PRO A 9 -33.59 24.37 6.32
CA PRO A 9 -32.26 23.86 6.59
C PRO A 9 -31.42 23.82 5.31
N PRO A 10 -30.10 24.05 5.38
CA PRO A 10 -29.18 23.48 4.41
C PRO A 10 -28.40 22.36 5.08
N GLY A 11 -28.52 21.16 4.52
CA GLY A 11 -27.72 20.02 4.94
C GLY A 11 -26.25 20.40 5.06
N THR A 12 -25.71 20.22 6.25
CA THR A 12 -24.28 19.90 6.38
C THR A 12 -24.10 18.54 5.72
N GLN A 13 -23.97 18.54 4.39
CA GLN A 13 -22.92 17.73 3.80
C GLN A 13 -21.67 18.19 4.53
N MET A 14 -21.32 17.46 5.59
CA MET A 14 -19.94 17.34 5.98
C MET A 14 -19.28 16.82 4.71
N VAL A 15 -18.76 17.75 3.91
CA VAL A 15 -17.74 17.47 2.94
C VAL A 15 -16.70 16.73 3.76
N LYS A 16 -16.73 15.39 3.66
CA LYS A 16 -15.59 14.56 4.05
C LYS A 16 -14.41 15.32 3.45
N PRO A 17 -13.38 15.68 4.25
CA PRO A 17 -12.17 16.22 3.67
C PRO A 17 -11.88 15.34 2.47
N LYS A 18 -11.82 15.94 1.27
CA LYS A 18 -11.27 15.24 0.10
C LYS A 18 -10.00 14.65 0.66
N ALA A 19 -9.97 13.32 0.85
CA ALA A 19 -8.79 12.65 1.35
C ALA A 19 -7.69 13.20 0.45
N GLU A 20 -6.71 13.89 1.04
CA GLU A 20 -5.51 14.30 0.31
C GLU A 20 -5.16 13.12 -0.58
N PRO A 21 -4.96 13.31 -1.89
CA PRO A 21 -4.81 12.20 -2.83
C PRO A 21 -3.82 11.23 -2.21
N GLN A 22 -4.32 10.12 -1.67
CA GLN A 22 -3.50 9.29 -0.81
C GLN A 22 -2.31 8.92 -1.69
N PRO A 23 -1.07 9.12 -1.21
CA PRO A 23 0.11 8.84 -2.00
C PRO A 23 -0.09 7.47 -2.62
N SER A 24 0.04 7.40 -3.94
CA SER A 24 -0.38 6.24 -4.73
C SER A 24 -0.01 4.96 -3.99
N LYS A 25 -1.01 4.12 -3.68
CA LYS A 25 -0.81 2.83 -2.99
C LYS A 25 -0.02 1.83 -3.84
N VAL A 26 0.70 2.33 -4.84
CA VAL A 26 1.44 1.64 -5.88
C VAL A 26 2.91 1.96 -5.68
N ARG A 27 3.73 0.93 -5.40
CA ARG A 27 5.19 1.09 -5.28
C ARG A 27 5.93 0.19 -6.24
N LYS A 28 7.11 0.62 -6.66
CA LYS A 28 8.00 -0.12 -7.54
C LYS A 28 9.23 -0.60 -6.78
N PHE A 29 9.57 -1.87 -6.96
CA PHE A 29 10.81 -2.44 -6.43
C PHE A 29 12.00 -2.09 -7.34
N VAL A 30 13.05 -1.48 -6.79
CA VAL A 30 14.15 -0.90 -7.58
C VAL A 30 15.55 -1.41 -7.20
N SER A 31 15.66 -2.33 -6.25
CA SER A 31 16.95 -2.86 -5.81
C SER A 31 17.49 -3.89 -6.81
N ARG A 32 18.29 -3.42 -7.79
CA ARG A 32 18.77 -4.21 -8.94
C ARG A 32 19.71 -5.37 -8.59
N ASP A 33 20.49 -5.22 -7.53
CA ASP A 33 21.49 -6.22 -7.10
C ASP A 33 20.91 -7.21 -6.06
N SER A 34 19.58 -7.31 -5.97
CA SER A 34 18.88 -8.20 -5.05
C SER A 34 18.33 -9.42 -5.78
N ALA A 35 18.23 -10.55 -5.07
CA ALA A 35 17.54 -11.76 -5.55
C ALA A 35 16.00 -11.58 -5.66
N GLY A 36 15.47 -10.41 -5.32
CA GLY A 36 14.05 -10.09 -5.34
C GLY A 36 13.55 -9.58 -3.99
N LEU A 37 12.42 -8.89 -4.00
CA LEU A 37 11.72 -8.48 -2.78
C LEU A 37 10.89 -9.65 -2.26
N ARG A 38 11.20 -10.12 -1.06
CA ARG A 38 10.48 -11.22 -0.42
C ARG A 38 9.09 -10.78 0.02
N VAL A 39 8.09 -11.59 -0.34
CA VAL A 39 6.74 -11.51 0.21
C VAL A 39 6.63 -12.56 1.32
N ARG A 40 6.14 -12.15 2.49
CA ARG A 40 6.08 -12.97 3.70
C ARG A 40 4.67 -13.09 4.24
N SER A 41 4.42 -14.13 5.03
CA SER A 41 3.09 -14.37 5.64
C SER A 41 2.72 -13.38 6.74
N HIS A 42 3.71 -12.76 7.39
CA HIS A 42 3.53 -11.78 8.46
C HIS A 42 4.56 -10.65 8.31
N PRO A 43 4.34 -9.48 8.94
CA PRO A 43 5.25 -8.35 8.86
C PRO A 43 6.50 -8.55 9.76
N SER A 44 7.27 -9.60 9.50
CA SER A 44 8.54 -9.87 10.17
C SER A 44 9.56 -10.53 9.26
N LEU A 45 10.84 -10.20 9.44
CA LEU A 45 11.97 -10.80 8.73
C LEU A 45 12.15 -12.30 9.02
N GLN A 46 11.57 -12.82 10.10
CA GLN A 46 11.64 -14.23 10.48
C GLN A 46 10.50 -15.08 9.89
N SER A 47 9.45 -14.45 9.38
CA SER A 47 8.27 -15.16 8.86
C SER A 47 8.53 -15.84 7.52
N GLU A 48 7.76 -16.89 7.23
CA GLU A 48 7.88 -17.66 5.99
C GLU A 48 7.79 -16.75 4.75
N GLN A 49 8.71 -16.96 3.80
CA GLN A 49 8.62 -16.36 2.48
C GLN A 49 7.63 -17.16 1.63
N ILE A 50 6.56 -16.50 1.19
CA ILE A 50 5.47 -17.11 0.41
C ILE A 50 5.46 -16.62 -1.04
N GLY A 51 6.27 -15.62 -1.38
CA GLY A 51 6.37 -15.09 -2.74
C GLY A 51 7.58 -14.20 -2.95
N THR A 52 7.73 -13.72 -4.18
CA THR A 52 8.85 -12.86 -4.58
C THR A 52 8.42 -11.87 -5.65
N VAL A 53 8.77 -10.60 -5.46
CA VAL A 53 8.61 -9.54 -6.48
C VAL A 53 9.97 -9.31 -7.13
N HIS A 54 10.03 -9.48 -8.45
CA HIS A 54 11.24 -9.24 -9.23
C HIS A 54 11.53 -7.74 -9.35
N VAL A 55 12.80 -7.39 -9.64
CA VAL A 55 13.24 -6.01 -9.89
C VAL A 55 12.35 -5.35 -10.95
N ASN A 56 12.02 -4.08 -10.73
CA ASN A 56 11.04 -3.29 -11.48
C ASN A 56 9.59 -3.76 -11.36
N GLY A 57 9.30 -4.80 -10.57
CA GLY A 57 7.96 -5.21 -10.23
C GLY A 57 7.23 -4.11 -9.44
N THR A 58 5.93 -4.01 -9.70
CA THR A 58 5.05 -3.05 -9.06
C THR A 58 4.11 -3.78 -8.12
N ILE A 59 3.97 -3.27 -6.90
CA ILE A 59 3.05 -3.77 -5.88
C ILE A 59 1.99 -2.72 -5.60
N THR A 60 0.79 -3.20 -5.25
CA THR A 60 -0.26 -2.40 -4.64
C THR A 60 -0.53 -2.92 -3.24
N PHE A 61 -0.68 -2.02 -2.27
CA PHE A 61 -0.85 -2.38 -0.86
C PHE A 61 -2.12 -1.76 -0.26
N THR A 62 -2.68 -2.36 0.80
CA THR A 62 -3.85 -1.82 1.51
C THR A 62 -3.43 -1.04 2.75
N ASP A 63 -2.45 -1.55 3.48
CA ASP A 63 -2.05 -1.07 4.81
C ASP A 63 -0.51 -0.97 4.92
N GLU A 64 -0.06 -0.06 5.78
CA GLU A 64 1.34 0.14 6.13
C GLU A 64 1.47 0.02 7.64
N ILE A 65 2.46 -0.75 8.11
CA ILE A 65 2.79 -0.84 9.53
C ILE A 65 4.28 -0.67 9.76
N HIS A 66 4.64 -0.24 10.96
CA HIS A 66 6.02 0.07 11.36
C HIS A 66 6.37 -0.79 12.57
N ASN A 67 7.55 -1.42 12.53
CA ASN A 67 8.11 -2.20 13.64
C ASN A 67 9.65 -2.17 13.63
N ASP A 68 10.28 -2.96 14.50
CA ASP A 68 11.74 -2.99 14.65
C ASP A 68 12.50 -3.48 13.40
N ASP A 69 11.84 -4.26 12.52
CA ASP A 69 12.42 -4.69 11.24
C ASP A 69 12.38 -3.56 10.19
N GLY A 70 11.43 -2.63 10.33
CA GLY A 70 11.23 -1.46 9.48
C GLY A 70 9.77 -1.23 9.09
N VAL A 71 9.54 -0.86 7.83
CA VAL A 71 8.20 -0.53 7.30
C VAL A 71 7.69 -1.67 6.44
N TRP A 72 6.55 -2.23 6.81
CA TRP A 72 5.88 -3.33 6.12
C TRP A 72 4.60 -2.88 5.43
N LEU A 73 4.38 -3.41 4.23
CA LEU A 73 3.19 -3.14 3.43
C LEU A 73 2.37 -4.42 3.24
N ARG A 74 1.07 -4.36 3.57
CA ARG A 74 0.14 -5.45 3.30
C ARG A 74 -0.30 -5.39 1.86
N LEU A 75 -0.02 -6.44 1.10
CA LEU A 75 -0.36 -6.52 -0.31
C LEU A 75 -1.88 -6.68 -0.51
N ASN A 76 -2.40 -6.07 -1.58
CA ASN A 76 -3.77 -6.31 -2.01
C ASN A 76 -3.89 -7.66 -2.76
N ASP A 77 -5.11 -8.14 -2.94
CA ASP A 77 -5.39 -9.42 -3.60
C ASP A 77 -4.81 -9.53 -5.01
N GLU A 78 -4.80 -8.43 -5.77
CA GLU A 78 -4.25 -8.40 -7.13
C GLU A 78 -2.74 -8.68 -7.12
N THR A 79 -2.01 -8.00 -6.23
CA THR A 79 -0.56 -8.19 -6.09
C THR A 79 -0.23 -9.56 -5.54
N VAL A 80 -1.02 -10.07 -4.59
CA VAL A 80 -0.88 -11.42 -4.06
C VAL A 80 -1.00 -12.45 -5.17
N LYS A 81 -2.08 -12.41 -5.96
CA LYS A 81 -2.30 -13.34 -7.10
C LYS A 81 -1.15 -13.33 -8.11
N LYS A 82 -0.46 -12.19 -8.25
CA LYS A 82 0.64 -12.02 -9.19
C LYS A 82 1.98 -12.58 -8.69
N TYR A 83 2.27 -12.46 -7.39
CA TYR A 83 3.61 -12.71 -6.85
C TYR A 83 3.69 -13.83 -5.80
N VAL A 84 2.55 -14.32 -5.32
CA VAL A 84 2.45 -15.40 -4.33
C VAL A 84 1.85 -16.63 -5.01
N PRO A 85 2.65 -17.68 -5.28
CA PRO A 85 2.17 -18.88 -5.96
C PRO A 85 1.10 -19.66 -5.18
N SER A 86 1.18 -19.62 -3.85
CA SER A 86 0.23 -20.26 -2.95
C SER A 86 0.19 -19.51 -1.63
N MET A 87 -1.01 -19.28 -1.10
CA MET A 87 -1.20 -18.65 0.21
C MET A 87 -1.01 -19.65 1.37
N ASN A 88 -0.94 -20.97 1.11
CA ASN A 88 -0.71 -22.00 2.16
C ASN A 88 -1.57 -21.84 3.43
N GLY A 89 -2.80 -21.32 3.31
CA GLY A 89 -3.70 -21.06 4.44
C GLY A 89 -3.56 -19.70 5.13
N TYR A 90 -2.60 -18.87 4.72
CA TYR A 90 -2.49 -17.48 5.16
C TYR A 90 -3.60 -16.60 4.55
N THR A 91 -4.03 -15.58 5.30
CA THR A 91 -5.03 -14.60 4.87
C THR A 91 -4.42 -13.27 4.43
N GLU A 92 -3.11 -13.10 4.63
CA GLU A 92 -2.39 -11.87 4.38
C GLU A 92 -1.02 -12.16 3.78
N ALA A 93 -0.44 -11.15 3.13
CA ALA A 93 0.88 -11.19 2.55
C ALA A 93 1.53 -9.81 2.68
N TRP A 94 2.79 -9.79 3.09
CA TRP A 94 3.49 -8.59 3.50
C TRP A 94 4.82 -8.46 2.77
N CYS A 95 5.20 -7.26 2.35
CA CYS A 95 6.54 -6.99 1.84
C CYS A 95 7.18 -5.83 2.58
N LEU A 96 8.50 -5.85 2.69
CA LEU A 96 9.25 -4.81 3.39
C LEU A 96 9.52 -3.64 2.45
N SER A 97 9.03 -2.45 2.80
CA SER A 97 9.32 -1.22 2.05
C SER A 97 10.62 -0.57 2.50
N PHE A 98 10.87 -0.53 3.80
CA PHE A 98 12.09 0.04 4.39
C PHE A 98 12.68 -0.98 5.35
N ASN A 99 13.96 -1.26 5.21
CA ASN A 99 14.67 -2.19 6.08
C ASN A 99 15.49 -1.41 7.10
N GLN A 100 15.13 -1.53 8.38
CA GLN A 100 15.77 -0.82 9.49
C GLN A 100 17.23 -1.25 9.67
N HIS A 101 17.54 -2.54 9.52
CA HIS A 101 18.89 -3.06 9.67
C HIS A 101 19.84 -2.64 8.53
N LEU A 102 19.30 -2.36 7.35
CA LEU A 102 20.07 -1.86 6.21
C LEU A 102 20.02 -0.33 6.07
N GLY A 103 19.11 0.34 6.77
CA GLY A 103 18.86 1.78 6.63
C GLY A 103 18.43 2.18 5.21
N ARG A 104 17.66 1.34 4.51
CA ARG A 104 17.36 1.52 3.08
C ARG A 104 15.90 1.30 2.71
N ASN A 105 15.40 2.15 1.82
CA ASN A 105 14.16 1.92 1.09
C ASN A 105 14.38 0.91 -0.03
N LEU A 106 13.53 -0.10 -0.09
CA LEU A 106 13.50 -1.13 -1.13
C LEU A 106 12.50 -0.76 -2.25
N LEU A 107 11.48 -0.01 -1.87
CA LEU A 107 10.38 0.41 -2.73
C LEU A 107 10.38 1.93 -2.90
N VAL A 108 10.09 2.39 -4.11
CA VAL A 108 9.83 3.81 -4.42
C VAL A 108 8.38 3.99 -4.85
N PRO A 109 7.77 5.17 -4.67
CA PRO A 109 6.48 5.47 -5.29
C PRO A 109 6.56 5.17 -6.79
N ALA A 110 5.61 4.39 -7.30
CA ALA A 110 5.46 4.30 -8.75
C ALA A 110 4.79 5.60 -9.21
N GLU A 111 5.43 6.33 -10.12
CA GLU A 111 4.74 7.41 -10.82
C GLU A 111 3.50 6.82 -11.47
N VAL A 112 2.33 7.28 -11.04
CA VAL A 112 1.10 7.05 -11.77
C VAL A 112 1.23 7.95 -12.98
N VAL A 113 1.80 7.42 -14.07
CA VAL A 113 1.76 8.12 -15.35
C VAL A 113 0.28 8.21 -15.67
N ASN A 114 -0.33 9.37 -15.41
CA ASN A 114 -1.62 9.71 -15.97
C ASN A 114 -1.45 9.53 -17.47
N SER A 115 -2.08 8.51 -18.04
CA SER A 115 -2.08 8.21 -19.48
C SER A 115 -2.91 9.22 -20.27
N GLU A 116 -2.88 10.49 -19.88
CA GLU A 116 -3.54 11.62 -20.53
C GLU A 116 -2.48 12.70 -20.64
N GLY A 117 -1.66 12.58 -21.68
CA GLY A 117 -0.78 13.67 -22.07
C GLY A 117 -1.60 14.83 -22.58
N THR A 118 -1.45 16.01 -21.98
CA THR A 118 -1.53 17.30 -22.68
C THR A 118 -0.91 18.38 -21.79
N TRP A 119 0.11 19.05 -22.34
CA TRP A 119 0.73 20.26 -21.79
C TRP A 119 -0.17 21.47 -22.04
#